data_AF-A0A849TC82-F1
#
_entry.id   AF-A0A849TC82-F1
#
_cell.length_a   1.000
_cell.length_b   1.000
_cell.length_c   1.000
_cell.angle_alpha   90.00
_cell.angle_beta   90.00
_cell.angle_gamma   90.00
#
_symmetry.space_group_name_H-M   'P 1'
#
loop_
_entity.id
_entity.type
_entity.pdbx_description
1 polymer ?
#
loop_
_entity_poly.entity_id
_entity_poly.type
_entity_poly.pdbx_seq_one_letter_code
_entity_poly.pdbx_strand_id
1 'polypeptide(L)' 'MKWIAQLGGWLGRKGDGEPGVMSIAKGWQRIESGAMMWETMNDQCKKPTTDESCG' A
#
# COMPACT_ATOMS: atom_id res chain seq x y z
N MET A 1 -15.59 -4.74 -1.19
CA MET A 1 -14.82 -3.53 -0.79
C MET A 1 -14.48 -3.42 0.70
N LYS A 2 -15.02 -4.29 1.57
CA LYS A 2 -14.77 -4.25 3.03
C LYS A 2 -13.28 -4.36 3.41
N TRP A 3 -12.52 -5.22 2.74
CA TRP A 3 -11.09 -5.40 3.00
C TRP A 3 -10.24 -4.16 2.61
N ILE A 4 -10.61 -3.45 1.54
CA ILE A 4 -9.94 -2.18 1.16
C ILE A 4 -10.23 -1.14 2.25
N ALA A 5 -11.47 -1.05 2.71
CA ALA A 5 -11.80 -0.15 3.80
C ALA A 5 -11.05 -0.49 5.10
N GLN A 6 -10.80 -1.78 5.39
CA GLN A 6 -9.97 -2.19 6.53
C GLN A 6 -8.53 -1.66 6.42
N LEU A 7 -7.95 -1.67 5.22
CA LEU A 7 -6.65 -1.03 4.98
C LEU A 7 -6.68 0.49 5.21
N GLY A 8 -7.85 1.11 5.00
CA GLY A 8 -8.11 2.52 5.29
C GLY A 8 -8.52 2.83 6.74
N GLY A 9 -8.48 1.84 7.64
CA GLY A 9 -8.79 2.01 9.07
C GLY A 9 -10.23 1.71 9.47
N TRP A 10 -11.03 1.06 8.63
CA TRP A 10 -12.38 0.60 8.99
C TRP A 10 -12.31 -0.73 9.76
N LEU A 11 -12.68 -0.71 11.04
CA LEU A 11 -12.59 -1.91 11.91
C LEU A 11 -13.63 -2.97 11.58
N GLY A 12 -14.77 -2.59 10.98
CA GLY A 12 -15.84 -3.52 10.61
C GLY A 12 -16.46 -4.25 11.79
N ARG A 13 -16.74 -3.54 12.90
CA ARG A 13 -17.40 -4.15 14.06
C ARG A 13 -18.86 -4.46 13.74
N LYS A 14 -19.42 -5.42 14.48
CA LYS A 14 -20.82 -5.81 14.34
C LYS A 14 -21.72 -4.59 14.62
N GLY A 15 -22.30 -4.03 13.56
CA GLY A 15 -23.19 -2.85 13.63
C GLY A 15 -22.66 -1.58 12.97
N ASP A 16 -21.38 -1.52 12.55
CA ASP A 16 -20.80 -0.31 11.93
C ASP A 16 -21.33 -0.04 10.49
N GLY A 17 -22.22 -0.88 9.97
CA GLY A 17 -22.82 -0.72 8.64
C GLY A 17 -21.83 -0.96 7.49
N GLU A 18 -22.06 -0.30 6.36
CA GLU A 18 -21.14 -0.34 5.23
C GLU A 18 -20.01 0.68 5.37
N PRO A 19 -18.78 0.33 4.95
CA PRO A 19 -17.65 1.26 4.99
C PRO A 19 -17.91 2.49 4.13
N GLY A 20 -17.69 3.68 4.69
CA GLY A 20 -17.81 4.94 3.96
C GLY A 20 -16.77 5.11 2.86
N VAL A 21 -17.07 5.98 1.89
CA VAL A 21 -16.20 6.24 0.72
C VAL A 21 -14.79 6.69 1.12
N MET A 22 -14.67 7.41 2.23
CA MET A 22 -13.38 7.88 2.76
C MET A 22 -12.49 6.72 3.23
N SER A 23 -13.05 5.70 3.87
CA SER A 23 -12.28 4.52 4.30
C SER A 23 -11.80 3.72 3.10
N ILE A 24 -12.61 3.62 2.05
CA ILE A 24 -12.21 2.96 0.80
C ILE A 24 -11.10 3.76 0.11
N ALA A 25 -11.23 5.09 0.00
CA ALA A 25 -10.22 5.95 -0.60
C ALA A 25 -8.88 5.89 0.13
N LYS A 26 -8.89 5.89 1.47
CA LYS A 26 -7.67 5.71 2.28
C LYS A 26 -7.03 4.33 2.06
N GLY A 27 -7.85 3.29 1.98
CA GLY A 27 -7.38 1.93 1.66
C GLY A 27 -6.72 1.85 0.29
N TRP A 28 -7.29 2.54 -0.70
CA TRP A 28 -6.75 2.60 -2.05
C TRP A 28 -5.38 3.30 -2.10
N GLN A 29 -5.25 4.48 -1.46
CA GLN A 29 -3.96 5.18 -1.37
C GLN A 29 -2.87 4.29 -0.74
N ARG A 30 -3.22 3.48 0.27
CA ARG A 30 -2.28 2.55 0.92
C ARG A 30 -1.78 1.46 -0.04
N ILE A 31 -2.67 0.96 -0.90
CA ILE A 31 -2.32 -0.03 -1.93
C ILE A 31 -1.40 0.59 -2.99
N GLU A 32 -1.73 1.78 -3.48
CA GLU A 32 -0.89 2.50 -4.46
C GLU A 32 0.52 2.75 -3.93
N SER A 33 0.64 3.21 -2.69
CA SER A 33 1.94 3.40 -2.03
C SER A 33 2.72 2.09 -1.91
N GLY A 34 2.06 0.97 -1.58
CA GLY A 34 2.69 -0.35 -1.52
C GLY A 34 3.17 -0.86 -2.89
N ALA A 35 2.38 -0.61 -3.94
CA ALA A 35 2.73 -0.97 -5.31
C ALA A 35 3.94 -0.16 -5.81
N MET A 36 3.95 1.16 -5.57
CA MET A 36 5.09 2.03 -5.90
C MET A 36 6.36 1.62 -5.16
N MET A 37 6.26 1.26 -3.88
CA MET A 37 7.39 0.76 -3.10
C MET A 37 7.92 -0.55 -3.70
N TRP A 38 7.03 -1.50 -4.03
CA TRP A 38 7.41 -2.77 -4.65
C TRP A 38 8.11 -2.56 -6.00
N GLU A 39 7.58 -1.67 -6.84
CA GLU A 39 8.19 -1.32 -8.12
C GLU A 39 9.60 -0.75 -7.93
N THR A 40 9.77 0.17 -6.97
CA THR A 40 11.08 0.74 -6.63
C THR A 40 12.06 -0.31 -6.12
N MET A 41 11.62 -1.21 -5.24
CA MET A 41 12.45 -2.29 -4.71
C MET A 41 12.86 -3.30 -5.79
N ASN A 42 11.95 -3.62 -6.71
CA ASN A 42 12.23 -4.53 -7.82
C ASN A 42 13.15 -3.89 -8.87
N ASP A 43 13.03 -2.57 -9.08
CA ASP A 43 13.94 -1.80 -9.93
C ASP A 43 15.37 -1.76 -9.37
N GLN A 44 15.53 -1.66 -8.04
CA GLN A 44 16.85 -1.74 -7.38
C GLN A 44 17.59 -3.06 -7.64
N CYS A 45 16.88 -4.18 -7.79
CA CYS A 45 17.49 -5.46 -8.11
C CYS A 45 17.96 -5.57 -9.58
N LYS A 46 17.49 -4.69 -10.48
CA LYS A 46 17.83 -4.70 -11.90
C LYS A 46 19.04 -3.86 -12.27
N LYS A 47 19.55 -3.07 -11.34
CA LYS A 47 20.78 -2.30 -11.51
C LYS A 47 21.91 -3.23 -11.07
N PRO A 48 22.75 -3.77 -11.97
CA PRO A 48 24.12 -4.00 -11.53
C PRO A 48 24.60 -2.62 -11.08
N THR A 49 24.84 -2.46 -9.79
CA THR A 49 25.74 -1.42 -9.34
C THR A 49 27.02 -1.68 -10.10
N THR A 50 27.26 -0.93 -11.18
CA THR A 50 28.62 -0.66 -11.62
C THR A 50 29.31 -0.05 -10.39
N ASP A 51 30.01 -0.94 -9.68
CA ASP A 51 31.21 -0.73 -8.88
C ASP A 51 31.27 0.30 -7.73
N GLU A 52 30.19 0.94 -7.28
CA GLU A 52 30.27 1.80 -6.08
C GLU A 52 29.94 1.03 -4.78
N SER A 53 30.90 0.18 -4.42
CA SER A 53 31.12 -0.37 -3.07
C SER A 53 31.47 0.75 -2.08
N CYS A 54 31.09 0.54 -0.80
CA CYS A 54 31.48 1.28 0.40
C CYS A 54 32.63 2.29 0.27
N GLY A 55 32.34 3.54 0.66
CA GLY A 55 33.30 4.42 1.34
C GLY A 55 32.97 4.50 2.82
#